data_AF-A0A951W9W8-F1
#
_entry.id   AF-A0A951W9W8-F1
#
_cell.length_a   1.000
_cell.length_b   1.000
_cell.length_c   1.000
_cell.angle_alpha   90.00
_cell.angle_beta   90.00
_cell.angle_gamma   90.00
#
_symmetry.space_group_name_H-M   'P 1'
#
loop_
_entity.id
_entity.type
_entity.pdbx_description
1 polymer ?
#
loop_
_entity_poly.entity_id
_entity_poly.type
_entity_poly.pdbx_seq_one_letter_code
_entity_poly.pdbx_strand_id
1 'polypeptide(L)'
;MILIFGFSSAQKVLVEMTDGSSKEGEMGLITTEMKSFKLKPIGGKGKSQTLKKGDVSSITYYYPERIVIYERVKAYKNAKNKKIANDDVFLELVYNGKNIKLYHALQNGSYIKNVATDEYFFCLRPGEEAAYIVSWIFGGQVNKNAIFRKVGGDYFKDYPQLHQKIKNREYKYTDIIQVVLDYDNWKSSR
;
A
#
# COMPACT_ATOMS: atom_id res chain seq x y z
N MET A 1 -8.35 -7.82 12.78
CA MET A 1 -7.68 -7.46 14.05
C MET A 1 -6.23 -7.20 13.73
N ILE A 2 -5.81 -5.93 13.68
CA ILE A 2 -4.41 -5.58 13.38
C ILE A 2 -3.69 -5.48 14.72
N LEU A 3 -2.85 -6.47 15.01
CA LEU A 3 -1.99 -6.51 16.19
C LEU A 3 -0.89 -5.45 16.03
N ILE A 4 -0.94 -4.45 16.91
CA ILE A 4 0.12 -3.47 17.10
C ILE A 4 1.19 -4.13 17.97
N PHE A 5 2.27 -4.63 17.35
CA PHE A 5 3.48 -4.96 18.09
C PHE A 5 4.40 -3.74 18.18
N GLY A 6 4.80 -3.44 19.42
CA GLY A 6 5.54 -2.26 19.82
C GLY A 6 6.99 -2.16 19.32
N PHE A 7 7.56 -0.99 19.59
CA PHE A 7 8.99 -0.65 19.60
C PHE A 7 9.86 -1.19 18.46
N SER A 8 10.15 -0.31 17.48
CA SER A 8 11.50 0.13 17.07
C SER A 8 12.65 -0.90 16.90
N SER A 9 12.40 -2.20 16.78
CA SER A 9 13.44 -3.17 16.45
C SER A 9 13.63 -3.17 14.94
N ALA A 10 14.87 -2.97 14.50
CA ALA A 10 15.22 -3.10 13.10
C ALA A 10 14.91 -4.55 12.67
N GLN A 11 14.24 -4.71 11.54
CA GLN A 11 13.77 -5.99 11.04
C GLN A 11 14.67 -6.45 9.91
N LYS A 12 14.84 -7.76 9.74
CA LYS A 12 15.51 -8.29 8.55
C LYS A 12 14.71 -7.87 7.31
N VAL A 13 15.41 -7.31 6.33
CA VAL A 13 14.86 -6.89 5.06
C VAL A 13 15.68 -7.39 3.88
N LEU A 14 14.99 -7.57 2.75
CA LEU A 14 15.57 -7.64 1.41
C LEU A 14 15.14 -6.38 0.66
N VAL A 15 16.10 -5.63 0.14
CA VAL A 15 15.87 -4.42 -0.65
C VAL A 15 16.21 -4.74 -2.09
N GLU A 16 15.22 -4.68 -2.96
CA GLU A 16 15.42 -4.77 -4.41
C GLU A 16 15.72 -3.37 -4.94
N MET A 17 16.75 -3.26 -5.75
CA MET A 17 17.20 -2.02 -6.36
C MET A 17 16.61 -1.87 -7.76
N THR A 18 16.63 -0.65 -8.30
CA THR A 18 16.12 -0.38 -9.67
C THR A 18 17.01 -0.93 -10.77
N ASP A 19 18.28 -1.23 -10.46
CA ASP A 19 19.23 -1.86 -11.38
C ASP A 19 19.12 -3.40 -11.42
N GLY A 20 18.18 -3.98 -10.66
CA GLY A 20 17.99 -5.42 -10.55
C GLY A 20 18.90 -6.11 -9.55
N SER A 21 19.79 -5.38 -8.87
CA SER A 21 20.55 -5.91 -7.73
C SER A 21 19.70 -5.94 -6.46
N SER A 22 20.10 -6.74 -5.47
CA SER A 22 19.45 -6.82 -4.17
C SER A 22 20.43 -6.66 -3.02
N LYS A 23 19.93 -6.19 -1.88
CA LYS A 23 20.69 -5.96 -0.65
C LYS A 23 19.93 -6.51 0.55
N GLU A 24 20.59 -7.32 1.36
CA GLU A 24 20.05 -7.77 2.65
C GLU A 24 20.60 -6.94 3.81
N GLY A 25 19.77 -6.76 4.83
CA GLY A 25 20.19 -6.07 6.05
C GLY A 25 19.05 -5.93 7.05
N GLU A 26 19.21 -4.97 7.96
CA GLU A 26 18.22 -4.61 8.95
C GLU A 26 17.75 -3.17 8.75
N MET A 27 16.44 -2.94 8.79
CA MET A 27 15.84 -1.62 8.62
C MET A 27 14.69 -1.40 9.60
N GLY A 28 14.51 -0.15 10.05
CA GLY A 28 13.29 0.24 10.77
C GLY A 28 12.08 0.28 9.83
N LEU A 29 10.90 0.56 10.38
CA LEU A 29 9.69 0.76 9.56
C LEU A 29 9.88 1.95 8.61
N ILE A 30 9.37 1.82 7.38
CA ILE A 30 9.31 2.94 6.43
C ILE A 30 7.98 3.68 6.47
N THR A 31 7.99 4.91 6.00
CA THR A 31 6.78 5.67 5.67
C THR A 31 6.69 5.90 4.16
N THR A 32 5.49 6.22 3.68
CA THR A 32 5.21 6.46 2.25
C THR A 32 6.08 7.53 1.61
N GLU A 33 6.51 8.52 2.39
CA GLU A 33 7.20 9.74 1.91
C GLU A 33 8.71 9.75 2.16
N MET A 34 9.29 8.66 2.69
CA MET A 34 10.73 8.62 2.96
C MET A 34 11.56 8.89 1.70
N LYS A 35 12.57 9.76 1.83
CA LYS A 35 13.51 10.12 0.75
C LYS A 35 14.75 9.22 0.69
N SER A 36 15.06 8.56 1.79
CA SER A 36 16.22 7.68 1.91
C SER A 36 16.00 6.66 3.02
N PHE A 37 16.66 5.52 2.92
CA PHE A 37 16.57 4.41 3.86
C PHE A 37 17.93 4.12 4.47
N LYS A 38 17.97 3.79 5.76
CA LYS A 38 19.19 3.33 6.43
C LYS A 38 19.16 1.81 6.54
N LEU A 39 20.01 1.13 5.79
CA LEU A 39 20.19 -0.31 5.83
C LEU A 39 21.39 -0.64 6.73
N LYS A 40 21.15 -1.36 7.82
CA LYS A 40 22.20 -1.85 8.72
C LYS A 40 22.64 -3.26 8.29
N PRO A 41 23.90 -3.65 8.49
CA PRO A 41 24.30 -5.06 8.38
C PRO A 41 23.51 -5.92 9.37
N ILE A 42 23.23 -7.17 8.99
CA ILE A 42 22.59 -8.15 9.87
C ILE A 42 23.43 -8.37 11.13
N GLY A 43 22.80 -8.35 12.30
CA GLY A 43 23.49 -8.47 13.59
C GLY A 43 24.16 -7.18 14.08
N GLY A 44 23.91 -6.05 13.41
CA GLY A 44 24.28 -4.71 13.87
C GLY A 44 25.76 -4.36 13.84
N LYS A 45 26.64 -5.27 13.37
CA LYS A 45 28.08 -5.04 13.28
C LYS A 45 28.46 -4.48 11.91
N GLY A 46 28.87 -3.21 11.87
CA GLY A 46 29.38 -2.54 10.67
C GLY A 46 28.70 -1.19 10.39
N LYS A 47 29.16 -0.50 9.34
CA LYS A 47 28.61 0.81 8.95
C LYS A 47 27.27 0.62 8.22
N SER A 48 26.27 1.42 8.61
CA SER A 48 25.00 1.48 7.89
C SER A 48 25.19 2.09 6.49
N GLN A 49 24.50 1.53 5.50
CA GLN A 49 24.40 2.10 4.16
C GLN A 49 23.15 2.99 4.08
N THR A 50 23.28 4.17 3.47
CA THR A 50 22.14 5.00 3.08
C THR A 50 21.75 4.68 1.64
N LEU A 51 20.50 4.27 1.43
CA LEU A 51 19.91 4.02 0.10
C LEU A 51 19.01 5.20 -0.26
N LYS A 52 19.12 5.73 -1.49
CA LYS A 52 18.21 6.79 -1.96
C LYS A 52 16.92 6.17 -2.47
N LYS A 53 15.80 6.86 -2.28
CA LYS A 53 14.48 6.42 -2.77
C LYS A 53 14.46 6.10 -4.28
N GLY A 54 15.19 6.89 -5.06
CA GLY A 54 15.31 6.75 -6.52
C GLY A 54 15.99 5.45 -6.97
N ASP A 55 16.75 4.80 -6.09
CA ASP A 55 17.51 3.59 -6.42
C ASP A 55 16.83 2.31 -5.92
N VAL A 56 15.76 2.42 -5.14
CA VAL A 56 15.05 1.29 -4.53
C VAL A 56 13.75 1.02 -5.26
N SER A 57 13.51 -0.23 -5.65
CA SER A 57 12.28 -0.69 -6.30
C SER A 57 11.28 -1.30 -5.32
N SER A 58 11.74 -2.13 -4.38
CA SER A 58 10.90 -2.70 -3.32
C SER A 58 11.68 -2.99 -2.04
N ILE A 59 10.98 -3.10 -0.92
CA ILE A 59 11.52 -3.50 0.37
C ILE A 59 10.63 -4.60 0.94
N THR A 60 11.20 -5.78 1.18
CA THR A 60 10.53 -6.92 1.79
C THR A 60 10.99 -7.07 3.23
N TYR A 61 10.05 -7.00 4.17
CA TYR A 61 10.25 -7.25 5.59
C TYR A 61 9.88 -8.69 5.94
N TYR A 62 10.76 -9.34 6.69
CA TYR A 62 10.53 -10.69 7.20
C TYR A 62 10.20 -10.62 8.68
N TYR A 63 8.92 -10.61 9.02
CA TYR A 63 8.46 -10.80 10.40
C TYR A 63 8.23 -12.29 10.68
N PRO A 64 8.29 -12.73 11.95
CA PRO A 64 8.05 -14.13 12.30
C PRO A 64 6.72 -14.69 11.78
N GLU A 65 5.67 -13.87 11.75
CA GLU A 65 4.31 -14.30 11.40
C GLU A 65 3.86 -13.88 10.00
N ARG A 66 4.61 -12.99 9.33
CA ARG A 66 4.22 -12.46 8.02
C ARG A 66 5.39 -11.87 7.24
N ILE A 67 5.25 -11.90 5.92
CA ILE A 67 6.09 -11.14 5.01
C ILE A 67 5.32 -9.88 4.62
N VAL A 68 5.96 -8.72 4.69
CA VAL A 68 5.36 -7.44 4.27
C VAL A 68 6.22 -6.86 3.16
N ILE A 69 5.62 -6.61 2.01
CA ILE A 69 6.32 -6.08 0.84
C ILE A 69 5.86 -4.65 0.62
N TYR A 70 6.80 -3.72 0.50
CA TYR A 70 6.53 -2.36 0.04
C TYR A 70 7.09 -2.19 -1.37
N GLU A 71 6.26 -1.78 -2.31
CA GLU A 71 6.70 -1.47 -3.68
C GLU A 71 6.74 0.04 -3.88
N ARG A 72 7.75 0.51 -4.62
CA ARG A 72 7.79 1.89 -5.11
C ARG A 72 6.87 2.03 -6.31
N VAL A 73 5.83 2.84 -6.17
CA VAL A 73 4.83 3.06 -7.22
C VAL A 73 4.49 4.53 -7.39
N LYS A 74 4.16 4.93 -8.62
CA LYS A 74 3.43 6.18 -8.84
C LYS A 74 2.04 6.04 -8.24
N ALA A 75 1.54 7.08 -7.57
CA ALA A 75 0.19 7.11 -7.02
C ALA A 75 -0.48 8.46 -7.25
N TYR A 76 -1.81 8.45 -7.35
CA TYR A 76 -2.57 9.69 -7.38
C TYR A 76 -2.64 10.34 -5.99
N LYS A 77 -2.40 11.66 -5.92
CA LYS A 77 -2.48 12.45 -4.67
C LYS A 77 -3.87 12.47 -4.05
N ASN A 78 -4.90 12.39 -4.90
CA ASN A 78 -6.28 12.39 -4.47
C ASN A 78 -7.15 11.61 -5.46
N ALA A 79 -8.28 11.10 -4.96
CA ALA A 79 -9.25 10.37 -5.78
C ALA A 79 -10.06 11.26 -6.73
N LYS A 80 -10.11 12.59 -6.51
CA LYS A 80 -10.99 13.50 -7.26
C LYS A 80 -10.34 14.09 -8.50
N ASN A 81 -9.13 14.64 -8.36
CA ASN A 81 -8.46 15.41 -9.41
C ASN A 81 -7.46 14.57 -10.20
N LYS A 82 -7.26 13.30 -9.81
CA LYS A 82 -6.35 12.34 -10.46
C LYS A 82 -4.99 12.95 -10.80
N LYS A 83 -4.49 13.83 -9.94
CA LYS A 83 -3.17 14.42 -10.10
C LYS A 83 -2.16 13.42 -9.56
N ILE A 84 -1.26 12.94 -10.43
CA ILE A 84 -0.18 12.06 -10.02
C ILE A 84 0.71 12.80 -9.00
N ALA A 85 1.16 12.08 -7.98
CA ALA A 85 2.12 12.61 -7.04
C ALA A 85 3.42 13.02 -7.75
N ASN A 86 4.09 14.05 -7.25
CA ASN A 86 5.32 14.51 -7.88
C ASN A 86 6.47 13.50 -7.67
N ASP A 87 6.35 12.70 -6.61
CA ASP A 87 7.28 11.64 -6.28
C ASP A 87 6.52 10.32 -6.17
N ASP A 88 7.16 9.23 -6.58
CA ASP A 88 6.69 7.88 -6.28
C ASP A 88 6.54 7.68 -4.77
N VAL A 89 5.77 6.69 -4.33
CA VAL A 89 5.55 6.37 -2.92
C VAL A 89 5.82 4.90 -2.69
N PHE A 90 6.19 4.54 -1.45
CA PHE A 90 6.25 3.15 -1.03
C PHE A 90 4.91 2.77 -0.41
N LEU A 91 4.21 1.82 -1.02
CA LEU A 91 2.93 1.30 -0.51
C LEU A 91 3.07 -0.19 -0.17
N GLU A 92 2.43 -0.62 0.92
CA GLU A 92 2.36 -2.03 1.32
C GLU A 92 1.53 -2.81 0.31
N LEU A 93 2.11 -3.81 -0.34
CA LEU A 93 1.42 -4.72 -1.25
C LEU A 93 0.60 -5.72 -0.43
N VAL A 94 -0.73 -5.61 -0.53
CA VAL A 94 -1.69 -6.47 0.20
C VAL A 94 -2.14 -7.65 -0.66
N TYR A 95 -2.29 -7.42 -1.96
CA TYR A 95 -2.68 -8.47 -2.91
C TYR A 95 -2.01 -8.23 -4.26
N ASN A 96 -1.46 -9.30 -4.83
CA ASN A 96 -0.79 -9.30 -6.12
C ASN A 96 -1.50 -10.26 -7.08
N GLY A 97 -2.59 -9.78 -7.68
CA GLY A 97 -3.37 -10.52 -8.66
C GLY A 97 -2.81 -10.38 -10.08
N LYS A 98 -3.33 -11.20 -11.00
CA LYS A 98 -2.90 -11.18 -12.40
C LYS A 98 -3.31 -9.88 -13.10
N ASN A 99 -4.46 -9.32 -12.74
CA ASN A 99 -5.08 -8.18 -13.41
C ASN A 99 -5.20 -6.95 -12.51
N ILE A 100 -4.80 -7.06 -11.24
CA ILE A 100 -4.90 -5.97 -10.27
C ILE A 100 -3.98 -6.22 -9.08
N LYS A 101 -3.27 -5.18 -8.64
CA LYS A 101 -2.62 -5.12 -7.34
C LYS A 101 -3.44 -4.26 -6.38
N LEU A 102 -3.50 -4.67 -5.12
CA LEU A 102 -4.03 -3.87 -4.02
C LEU A 102 -2.88 -3.47 -3.11
N TYR A 103 -2.82 -2.19 -2.81
CA TYR A 103 -1.89 -1.62 -1.86
C TYR A 103 -2.61 -0.96 -0.69
N HIS A 104 -1.88 -0.86 0.41
CA HIS A 104 -2.29 -0.19 1.63
C HIS A 104 -1.22 0.83 2.05
N ALA A 105 -1.66 1.93 2.66
CA ALA A 105 -0.77 2.85 3.34
C ALA A 105 -1.45 3.54 4.51
N LEU A 106 -0.64 3.81 5.54
CA LEU A 106 -0.99 4.70 6.63
C LEU A 106 -0.35 6.06 6.35
N GLN A 107 -1.16 7.13 6.38
CA GLN A 107 -0.70 8.52 6.24
C GLN A 107 -1.03 9.31 7.52
N ASN A 108 -0.31 10.41 7.73
CA ASN A 108 -0.51 11.37 8.82
C ASN A 108 -0.44 10.81 10.26
N GLY A 109 0.10 9.61 10.43
CA GLY A 109 0.36 9.03 11.75
C GLY A 109 1.55 9.66 12.43
N SER A 110 1.33 10.50 13.44
CA SER A 110 2.35 10.68 14.47
C SER A 110 2.43 9.39 15.28
N TYR A 111 3.45 8.56 15.02
CA TYR A 111 3.75 7.35 15.81
C TYR A 111 3.90 7.64 17.33
N ILE A 112 4.03 8.92 17.70
CA ILE A 112 4.26 9.38 19.08
C ILE A 112 2.95 9.68 19.83
N LYS A 113 1.81 9.89 19.15
CA LYS A 113 0.62 10.50 19.79
C LYS A 113 -0.71 9.75 19.69
N ASN A 114 -0.77 8.47 19.33
CA ASN A 114 -2.03 7.72 19.20
C ASN A 114 -3.12 8.48 18.41
N VAL A 115 -2.71 9.34 17.48
CA VAL A 115 -3.64 10.08 16.63
C VAL A 115 -3.97 9.15 15.48
N ALA A 116 -5.28 8.93 15.26
CA ALA A 116 -5.80 8.06 14.24
C ALA A 116 -5.08 8.29 12.90
N THR A 117 -4.38 7.25 12.46
CA THR A 117 -3.71 7.19 11.17
C THR A 117 -4.75 7.15 10.06
N ASP A 118 -4.57 7.99 9.05
CA ASP A 118 -5.40 7.94 7.86
C ASP A 118 -5.03 6.67 7.08
N GLU A 119 -5.98 5.79 6.88
CA GLU A 119 -5.78 4.54 6.13
C GLU A 119 -6.18 4.77 4.68
N TYR A 120 -5.33 4.36 3.74
CA TYR A 120 -5.60 4.48 2.31
C TYR A 120 -5.42 3.13 1.62
N PHE A 121 -6.34 2.82 0.71
CA PHE A 121 -6.26 1.66 -0.16
C PHE A 121 -6.11 2.13 -1.60
N PHE A 122 -5.16 1.54 -2.31
CA PHE A 122 -4.87 1.85 -3.71
C PHE A 122 -4.98 0.60 -4.56
N CYS A 123 -5.48 0.72 -5.77
CA CYS A 123 -5.42 -0.33 -6.77
C CYS A 123 -4.55 0.10 -7.95
N LEU A 124 -3.90 -0.86 -8.59
CA LEU A 124 -3.17 -0.65 -9.84
C LEU A 124 -3.43 -1.82 -10.78
N ARG A 125 -4.03 -1.56 -11.94
CA ARG A 125 -4.23 -2.55 -13.02
C ARG A 125 -3.10 -2.47 -14.05
N PRO A 126 -2.86 -3.55 -14.82
CA PRO A 126 -1.98 -3.49 -15.98
C PRO A 126 -2.37 -2.36 -16.95
N GLY A 127 -1.39 -1.54 -17.33
CA GLY A 127 -1.59 -0.41 -18.24
C GLY A 127 -2.01 0.91 -17.57
N GLU A 128 -2.31 0.92 -16.26
CA GLU A 128 -2.52 2.17 -15.53
C GLU A 128 -1.18 2.84 -15.19
N GLU A 129 -1.13 4.17 -15.35
CA GLU A 129 0.10 4.95 -15.10
C GLU A 129 0.47 5.03 -13.61
N ALA A 130 -0.53 5.05 -12.72
CA ALA A 130 -0.36 5.28 -11.30
C ALA A 130 -1.46 4.59 -10.48
N ALA A 131 -1.13 4.19 -9.26
CA ALA A 131 -2.04 3.55 -8.33
C ALA A 131 -3.16 4.51 -7.90
N TYR A 132 -4.40 4.04 -7.99
CA TYR A 132 -5.62 4.79 -7.75
C TYR A 132 -6.18 4.55 -6.36
N ILE A 133 -6.44 5.61 -5.61
CA ILE A 133 -7.11 5.52 -4.31
C ILE A 133 -8.52 4.98 -4.52
N VAL A 134 -8.84 3.81 -3.99
CA VAL A 134 -10.17 3.18 -4.06
C VAL A 134 -10.96 3.32 -2.76
N SER A 135 -10.27 3.59 -1.65
CA SER A 135 -10.88 3.86 -0.35
C SER A 135 -9.90 4.63 0.54
N TRP A 136 -10.44 5.41 1.48
CA TRP A 136 -9.67 5.95 2.59
C TRP A 136 -10.52 6.10 3.84
N ILE A 137 -9.86 6.09 4.99
CA ILE A 137 -10.47 6.15 6.32
C ILE A 137 -9.70 7.16 7.15
N PHE A 138 -10.34 8.29 7.44
CA PHE A 138 -9.78 9.26 8.37
C PHE A 138 -10.17 8.96 9.81
N GLY A 139 -9.30 9.37 10.74
CA GLY A 139 -9.60 9.36 12.16
C GLY A 139 -10.89 10.10 12.49
N GLY A 140 -11.82 9.43 13.17
CA GLY A 140 -13.12 10.02 13.53
C GLY A 140 -14.15 10.11 12.39
N GLN A 141 -13.86 9.55 11.21
CA GLN A 141 -14.78 9.60 10.08
C GLN A 141 -16.00 8.69 10.31
N VAL A 142 -17.19 9.30 10.39
CA VAL A 142 -18.46 8.60 10.61
C VAL A 142 -18.92 7.81 9.38
N ASN A 143 -18.58 8.25 8.17
CA ASN A 143 -19.13 7.70 6.92
C ASN A 143 -18.09 7.07 5.98
N LYS A 144 -17.31 6.10 6.51
CA LYS A 144 -16.28 5.35 5.76
C LYS A 144 -16.83 4.67 4.50
N ASN A 145 -18.01 4.06 4.63
CA ASN A 145 -18.65 3.35 3.52
C ASN A 145 -19.08 4.29 2.37
N ALA A 146 -19.52 5.52 2.63
CA ALA A 146 -19.90 6.42 1.54
C ALA A 146 -18.73 6.76 0.60
N ILE A 147 -17.52 6.90 1.17
CA ILE A 147 -16.31 7.17 0.39
C ILE A 147 -15.98 5.98 -0.49
N PHE A 148 -15.92 4.77 0.09
CA PHE A 148 -15.67 3.55 -0.66
C PHE A 148 -16.70 3.35 -1.79
N ARG A 149 -17.99 3.58 -1.52
CA ARG A 149 -19.05 3.47 -2.54
C ARG A 149 -18.89 4.45 -3.70
N LYS A 150 -18.42 5.66 -3.40
CA LYS A 150 -18.17 6.67 -4.43
C LYS A 150 -16.95 6.25 -5.24
N VAL A 151 -15.81 6.16 -4.59
CA VAL A 151 -14.52 6.08 -5.28
C VAL A 151 -14.18 4.66 -5.74
N GLY A 152 -14.35 3.66 -4.88
CA GLY A 152 -14.19 2.25 -5.25
C GLY A 152 -15.21 1.84 -6.31
N GLY A 153 -16.47 2.24 -6.14
CA GLY A 153 -17.50 2.02 -7.16
C GLY A 153 -17.09 2.57 -8.52
N ASP A 154 -16.66 3.83 -8.60
CA ASP A 154 -16.28 4.47 -9.86
C ASP A 154 -15.03 3.83 -10.50
N TYR A 155 -14.11 3.31 -9.69
CA TYR A 155 -12.94 2.58 -10.18
C TYR A 155 -13.31 1.23 -10.82
N PHE A 156 -14.21 0.47 -10.20
CA PHE A 156 -14.66 -0.85 -10.69
C PHE A 156 -15.85 -0.79 -11.66
N LYS A 157 -16.13 0.38 -12.26
CA LYS A 157 -17.29 0.57 -13.17
C LYS A 157 -17.26 -0.28 -14.44
N ASP A 158 -16.10 -0.80 -14.83
CA ASP A 158 -15.94 -1.69 -15.99
C ASP A 158 -16.41 -3.12 -15.71
N TYR A 159 -16.66 -3.46 -14.44
CA TYR A 159 -17.37 -4.67 -14.02
C TYR A 159 -18.74 -4.28 -13.42
N PRO A 160 -19.82 -4.20 -14.24
CA PRO A 160 -21.10 -3.64 -13.81
C PRO A 160 -21.72 -4.32 -12.59
N GLN A 161 -21.56 -5.64 -12.45
CA GLN A 161 -22.10 -6.38 -11.30
C GLN A 161 -21.37 -5.99 -10.01
N LEU A 162 -20.04 -5.94 -10.01
CA LEU A 162 -19.26 -5.52 -8.84
C LEU A 162 -19.53 -4.05 -8.49
N HIS A 163 -19.59 -3.17 -9.50
CA HIS A 163 -19.99 -1.78 -9.31
C HIS A 163 -21.33 -1.67 -8.57
N GLN A 164 -22.33 -2.44 -9.01
CA GLN A 164 -23.65 -2.41 -8.40
C GLN A 164 -23.64 -2.96 -6.97
N LYS A 165 -22.93 -4.06 -6.69
CA LYS A 165 -22.76 -4.60 -5.32
C LYS A 165 -22.16 -3.56 -4.37
N ILE A 166 -21.16 -2.81 -4.82
CA ILE A 166 -20.56 -1.72 -4.06
C ILE A 166 -21.62 -0.61 -3.81
N LYS A 167 -22.32 -0.13 -4.85
CA LYS A 167 -23.36 0.92 -4.70
C LYS A 167 -24.51 0.48 -3.79
N ASN A 168 -24.93 -0.78 -3.87
CA ASN A 168 -26.00 -1.41 -3.08
C ASN A 168 -25.60 -1.71 -1.63
N ARG A 169 -24.36 -1.41 -1.22
CA ARG A 169 -23.85 -1.67 0.15
C ARG A 169 -23.71 -3.15 0.48
N GLU A 170 -23.65 -4.01 -0.53
CA GLU A 170 -23.33 -5.43 -0.35
C GLU A 170 -21.87 -5.60 0.08
N TYR A 171 -20.98 -4.72 -0.43
CA TYR A 171 -19.62 -4.57 0.09
C TYR A 171 -19.45 -3.30 0.91
N LYS A 172 -18.66 -3.43 1.98
CA LYS A 172 -18.20 -2.35 2.86
C LYS A 172 -16.72 -2.08 2.64
N TYR A 173 -16.22 -0.98 3.20
CA TYR A 173 -14.80 -0.63 3.12
C TYR A 173 -13.87 -1.73 3.69
N THR A 174 -14.37 -2.52 4.65
CA THR A 174 -13.66 -3.67 5.25
C THR A 174 -13.47 -4.83 4.28
N ASP A 175 -14.27 -4.87 3.23
CA ASP A 175 -14.32 -5.99 2.29
C ASP A 175 -13.46 -5.72 1.05
N ILE A 176 -12.60 -4.68 1.10
CA ILE A 176 -11.80 -4.23 -0.05
C ILE A 176 -10.94 -5.34 -0.66
N ILE A 177 -10.38 -6.24 0.18
CA ILE A 177 -9.63 -7.39 -0.31
C ILE A 177 -10.54 -8.32 -1.12
N GLN A 178 -11.74 -8.63 -0.62
CA GLN A 178 -12.71 -9.48 -1.33
C GLN A 178 -13.17 -8.85 -2.64
N VAL A 179 -13.40 -7.53 -2.64
CA VAL A 179 -13.79 -6.77 -3.83
C VAL A 179 -12.72 -6.86 -4.92
N VAL A 180 -11.43 -6.76 -4.54
CA VAL A 180 -10.31 -6.90 -5.47
C VAL A 180 -10.19 -8.34 -5.98
N LEU A 181 -10.34 -9.34 -5.10
CA LEU A 181 -10.35 -10.75 -5.48
C LEU A 181 -11.45 -11.05 -6.50
N ASP A 182 -12.67 -10.58 -6.26
CA ASP A 182 -13.80 -10.79 -7.17
C ASP A 182 -13.57 -10.14 -8.53
N TYR A 183 -12.94 -8.96 -8.55
CA TYR A 183 -12.54 -8.31 -9.81
C TYR A 183 -11.46 -9.11 -10.54
N ASP A 184 -10.40 -9.57 -9.84
CA ASP A 184 -9.30 -10.30 -10.47
C ASP A 184 -9.76 -11.62 -11.07
N ASN A 185 -10.63 -12.34 -10.35
CA ASN A 185 -11.24 -13.59 -10.80
C ASN A 185 -12.12 -13.37 -12.04
N TRP A 186 -12.97 -12.34 -12.03
CA TRP A 186 -13.80 -11.99 -13.18
C TRP A 186 -12.98 -11.57 -14.40
N LYS A 187 -11.87 -10.84 -14.20
CA LYS A 187 -11.02 -10.41 -15.30
C LYS A 187 -10.23 -11.58 -15.89
N SER A 188 -9.86 -12.56 -15.07
CA SER A 188 -9.14 -13.76 -15.50
C SER A 188 -9.99 -14.78 -16.27
N SER A 189 -11.31 -14.73 -16.15
CA SER A 189 -12.24 -15.62 -16.88
C SER A 189 -12.64 -15.09 -18.26
N ARG A 190 -12.02 -14.01 -18.71
CA ARG A 190 -12.18 -13.41 -20.04
C ARG A 190 -10.90 -13.55 -20.84
#